data_AF-A0AAU1M4D8-F1
#
_entry.id   AF-A0AAU1M4D8-F1
#
_cell.length_a   1.000
_cell.length_b   1.000
_cell.length_c   1.000
_cell.angle_alpha   90.00
_cell.angle_beta   90.00
_cell.angle_gamma   90.00
#
_symmetry.space_group_name_H-M   'P 1'
#
loop_
_entity.id
_entity.type
_entity.pdbx_description
1 polymer ?
#
loop_
_entity_poly.entity_id
_entity_poly.type
_entity_poly.pdbx_seq_one_letter_code
_entity_poly.pdbx_strand_id
1 'polypeptide(L)'
;MAFSADELRVLRRALANALHPTPLPEEDVQDCLRLAGAVDEVVNEAGRLRAFLLADLARYRDALPGSLSGYLELLQDALAAGYDPRPDDLAALRALRAGPVAAALLERCQVLAERSVRARLAGRAVPMTAPAPRGRLLALRGGLAAAKEPERPRTPSRPAEPARPPAPGERPMPKPSEVFPPRRRPAPAPPPEERAVS
;
A
#
# COMPACT_ATOMS: atom_id res chain seq x y z
N MET A 1 -5.85 2.45 14.11
CA MET A 1 -4.57 2.01 14.71
C MET A 1 -4.61 2.32 16.20
N ALA A 2 -4.11 1.42 17.04
CA ALA A 2 -3.98 1.64 18.48
C ALA A 2 -2.51 1.42 18.88
N PHE A 3 -1.96 2.32 19.68
CA PHE A 3 -0.61 2.20 20.22
C PHE A 3 -0.64 1.50 21.58
N SER A 4 0.38 0.69 21.84
CA SER A 4 0.62 0.13 23.18
C SER A 4 1.14 1.20 24.15
N ALA A 5 1.10 0.90 25.45
CA ALA A 5 1.61 1.82 26.47
C ALA A 5 3.10 2.16 26.28
N ASP A 6 3.90 1.19 25.80
CA ASP A 6 5.33 1.39 25.60
C ASP A 6 5.61 2.21 24.35
N GLU A 7 4.90 1.97 23.26
CA GLU A 7 4.98 2.79 22.05
C GLU A 7 4.59 4.25 22.33
N LEU A 8 3.58 4.47 23.19
CA LEU A 8 3.20 5.81 23.63
C LEU A 8 4.28 6.49 24.48
N ARG A 9 5.00 5.73 25.32
CA ARG A 9 6.15 6.26 26.09
C ARG A 9 7.28 6.68 25.15
N VAL A 10 7.61 5.85 24.16
CA VAL A 10 8.61 6.15 23.13
C VAL A 10 8.21 7.41 22.34
N LEU A 11 6.96 7.49 21.89
CA LEU A 11 6.44 8.65 21.16
C LEU A 11 6.49 9.93 22.00
N ARG A 12 6.08 9.86 23.27
CA ARG A 12 6.12 11.01 24.18
C ARG A 12 7.55 11.51 24.39
N ARG A 13 8.51 10.59 24.56
CA ARG A 13 9.93 10.93 24.69
C ARG A 13 10.48 11.57 23.41
N ALA A 14 10.16 11.00 22.24
CA ALA A 14 10.55 11.56 20.96
C ALA A 14 10.00 12.98 20.76
N LEU A 15 8.73 13.22 21.11
CA LEU A 15 8.11 14.54 21.05
C LEU A 15 8.73 15.53 22.04
N ALA A 16 9.03 15.10 23.28
CA ALA A 16 9.71 15.95 24.25
C ALA A 16 11.08 16.40 23.73
N ASN A 17 11.84 15.49 23.09
CA ASN A 17 13.10 15.81 22.47
C ASN A 17 12.94 16.73 21.24
N ALA A 18 11.89 16.56 20.45
CA ALA A 18 11.62 17.45 19.30
C ALA A 18 11.32 18.90 19.74
N LEU A 19 10.68 19.07 20.91
CA LEU A 19 10.40 20.39 21.49
C LEU A 19 11.63 20.98 22.20
N HIS A 20 12.43 20.13 22.86
CA HIS A 20 13.61 20.50 23.61
C HIS A 20 14.78 19.60 23.24
N PRO A 21 15.54 19.95 22.19
CA PRO A 21 16.59 19.08 21.66
C PRO A 21 17.68 18.82 22.69
N THR A 22 17.78 17.57 23.12
CA THR A 22 18.84 17.05 23.96
C THR A 22 19.46 15.81 23.28
N PRO A 23 20.73 15.48 23.57
CA PRO A 23 21.32 14.24 23.09
C PRO A 23 20.51 13.05 23.62
N LEU A 24 19.96 12.23 22.71
CA LEU A 24 19.30 10.97 23.07
C LEU A 24 20.33 9.85 23.16
N PRO A 25 20.18 8.90 24.10
CA PRO A 25 20.98 7.70 24.11
C PRO A 25 20.62 6.82 22.90
N GLU A 26 21.58 6.00 22.45
CA GLU A 26 21.44 5.18 21.24
C GLU A 26 20.21 4.25 21.29
N GLU A 27 19.92 3.66 22.46
CA GLU A 27 18.73 2.81 22.66
C GLU A 27 17.43 3.55 22.34
N ASP A 28 17.31 4.81 22.78
CA ASP A 28 16.13 5.62 22.55
C ASP A 28 15.95 5.99 21.09
N VAL A 29 17.06 6.19 20.38
CA VAL A 29 17.07 6.41 18.92
C VAL A 29 16.59 5.14 18.21
N GLN A 30 17.09 3.97 18.61
CA GLN A 30 16.67 2.69 18.04
C GLN A 30 15.20 2.38 18.31
N ASP A 31 14.68 2.70 19.50
CA ASP A 31 13.25 2.61 19.82
C ASP A 31 12.40 3.48 18.89
N CYS A 32 12.83 4.72 18.65
CA CYS A 32 12.13 5.63 17.75
C CYS A 32 12.12 5.10 16.31
N LEU A 33 13.25 4.57 15.83
CA LEU A 33 13.35 3.98 14.50
C LEU A 33 12.48 2.73 14.35
N ARG A 34 12.44 1.85 15.38
CA ARG A 34 11.54 0.69 15.40
C ARG A 34 10.08 1.11 15.36
N LEU A 35 9.69 2.09 16.18
CA LEU A 35 8.32 2.60 16.19
C LEU A 35 7.95 3.24 14.84
N ALA A 36 8.84 4.02 14.24
CA ALA A 36 8.62 4.60 12.92
C ALA A 36 8.42 3.52 11.85
N GLY A 37 9.28 2.48 11.85
CA GLY A 37 9.14 1.33 10.96
C GLY A 37 7.81 0.61 11.12
N ALA A 38 7.37 0.35 12.36
CA ALA A 38 6.07 -0.27 12.63
C ALA A 38 4.89 0.59 12.13
N VAL A 39 4.96 1.92 12.30
CA VAL A 39 3.94 2.84 11.77
C VAL A 39 3.93 2.82 10.24
N ASP A 40 5.09 2.87 9.60
CA ASP A 40 5.21 2.81 8.14
C ASP A 40 4.67 1.49 7.58
N GLU A 41 4.93 0.37 8.24
CA GLU A 41 4.37 -0.94 7.89
C GLU A 41 2.84 -0.95 7.97
N VAL A 42 2.25 -0.42 9.06
CA VAL A 42 0.80 -0.32 9.21
C VAL A 42 0.19 0.61 8.16
N VAL A 43 0.84 1.73 7.83
CA VAL A 43 0.39 2.64 6.77
C VAL A 43 0.43 1.95 5.41
N ASN A 44 1.49 1.21 5.12
CA ASN A 44 1.62 0.44 3.88
C ASN A 44 0.56 -0.65 3.76
N GLU A 45 0.30 -1.39 4.84
CA GLU A 45 -0.77 -2.40 4.87
C GLU A 45 -2.15 -1.77 4.71
N ALA A 46 -2.43 -0.67 5.39
CA ALA A 46 -3.67 0.08 5.20
C ALA A 46 -3.83 0.56 3.75
N GLY A 47 -2.73 0.95 3.09
CA GLY A 47 -2.69 1.26 1.66
C GLY A 47 -3.06 0.05 0.79
N ARG A 48 -2.53 -1.14 1.09
CA ARG A 48 -2.86 -2.39 0.38
C ARG A 48 -4.33 -2.75 0.54
N LEU A 49 -4.86 -2.72 1.77
CA LEU A 49 -6.28 -2.98 2.04
C LEU A 49 -7.18 -1.98 1.30
N ARG A 50 -6.81 -0.69 1.32
CA ARG A 50 -7.56 0.33 0.58
C ARG A 50 -7.54 0.08 -0.93
N ALA A 51 -6.38 -0.28 -1.50
CA ALA A 51 -6.28 -0.60 -2.92
C ALA A 51 -7.18 -1.79 -3.30
N PHE A 52 -7.22 -2.82 -2.46
CA PHE A 52 -8.11 -3.96 -2.64
C PHE A 52 -9.59 -3.55 -2.59
N LEU A 53 -10.01 -2.80 -1.56
CA LEU A 53 -11.40 -2.31 -1.43
C LEU A 53 -11.82 -1.45 -2.64
N LEU A 54 -10.93 -0.60 -3.17
CA LEU A 54 -11.23 0.21 -4.35
C LEU A 54 -11.36 -0.62 -5.63
N ALA A 55 -10.57 -1.70 -5.76
CA ALA A 55 -10.71 -2.64 -6.86
C ALA A 55 -12.02 -3.42 -6.77
N ASP A 56 -12.40 -3.82 -5.56
CA ASP A 56 -13.67 -4.49 -5.30
C ASP A 56 -14.86 -3.55 -5.57
N LEU A 57 -14.79 -2.28 -5.17
CA LEU A 57 -15.81 -1.28 -5.49
C LEU A 57 -16.05 -1.17 -7.00
N ALA A 58 -14.99 -1.11 -7.80
CA ALA A 58 -15.11 -1.10 -9.25
C ALA A 58 -15.78 -2.38 -9.77
N ARG A 59 -15.35 -3.56 -9.29
CA ARG A 59 -15.94 -4.85 -9.68
C ARG A 59 -17.43 -4.93 -9.35
N TYR A 60 -17.82 -4.49 -8.17
CA TYR A 60 -19.23 -4.48 -7.76
C TYR A 60 -20.01 -3.48 -8.62
N ARG A 61 -19.47 -2.29 -8.89
CA ARG A 61 -20.12 -1.32 -9.77
C ARG A 61 -20.35 -1.86 -11.19
N ASP A 62 -19.36 -2.56 -11.74
CA ASP A 62 -19.44 -3.13 -13.10
C ASP A 62 -20.44 -4.29 -13.18
N ALA A 63 -20.75 -4.94 -12.05
CA ALA A 63 -21.74 -6.00 -11.94
C ALA A 63 -23.17 -5.50 -11.64
N LEU A 64 -23.41 -4.20 -11.66
CA LEU A 64 -24.75 -3.65 -11.46
C LEU A 64 -25.70 -4.03 -12.61
N PRO A 65 -27.00 -4.28 -12.32
CA PRO A 65 -27.67 -4.14 -11.02
C PRO A 65 -27.54 -5.35 -10.07
N GLY A 66 -26.91 -6.45 -10.49
CA GLY A 66 -26.88 -7.72 -9.75
C GLY A 66 -26.13 -7.67 -8.41
N SER A 67 -25.26 -6.69 -8.23
CA SER A 67 -24.42 -6.46 -7.05
C SER A 67 -24.88 -5.30 -6.15
N LEU A 68 -26.11 -4.80 -6.36
CA LEU A 68 -26.58 -3.54 -5.77
C LEU A 68 -26.36 -3.42 -4.26
N SER A 69 -26.76 -4.43 -3.48
CA SER A 69 -26.61 -4.40 -2.02
C SER A 69 -25.14 -4.27 -1.61
N GLY A 70 -24.29 -5.15 -2.13
CA GLY A 70 -22.87 -5.15 -1.82
C GLY A 70 -22.14 -3.89 -2.31
N TYR A 71 -22.57 -3.30 -3.43
CA TYR A 71 -22.02 -2.02 -3.89
C TYR A 71 -22.35 -0.89 -2.91
N LEU A 72 -23.61 -0.79 -2.45
CA LEU A 72 -24.02 0.28 -1.52
C LEU A 72 -23.41 0.12 -0.12
N GLU A 73 -23.23 -1.11 0.37
CA GLU A 73 -22.54 -1.40 1.63
C GLU A 73 -21.06 -1.02 1.54
N LEU A 74 -20.36 -1.53 0.52
CA LEU A 74 -18.94 -1.27 0.33
C LEU A 74 -18.65 0.22 0.10
N LEU A 75 -19.56 0.93 -0.59
CA LEU A 75 -19.42 2.37 -0.78
C LEU A 75 -19.60 3.14 0.53
N GLN A 76 -20.51 2.72 1.42
CA GLN A 76 -20.66 3.33 2.74
C GLN A 76 -19.40 3.19 3.58
N ASP A 77 -18.82 1.99 3.61
CA ASP A 77 -17.59 1.71 4.35
C ASP A 77 -16.41 2.52 3.79
N ALA A 78 -16.28 2.58 2.46
CA ALA A 78 -15.25 3.39 1.81
C ALA A 78 -15.41 4.89 2.13
N LEU A 79 -16.63 5.41 2.11
CA LEU A 79 -16.91 6.81 2.47
C LEU A 79 -16.62 7.09 3.96
N ALA A 80 -16.90 6.13 4.85
CA ALA A 80 -16.52 6.22 6.26
C ALA A 80 -14.99 6.24 6.45
N ALA A 81 -14.25 5.55 5.58
CA ALA A 81 -12.79 5.55 5.52
C ALA A 81 -12.19 6.78 4.78
N GLY A 82 -13.01 7.76 4.37
CA GLY A 82 -12.52 8.98 3.71
C GLY A 82 -12.22 8.82 2.22
N TYR A 83 -12.93 7.92 1.53
CA TYR A 83 -12.92 7.84 0.07
C TYR A 83 -13.55 9.10 -0.56
N ASP A 84 -12.91 9.65 -1.60
CA ASP A 84 -13.46 10.72 -2.44
C ASP A 84 -14.22 10.06 -3.62
N PRO A 85 -15.56 10.19 -3.69
CA PRO A 85 -16.37 9.49 -4.68
C PRO A 85 -16.01 9.88 -6.11
N ARG A 86 -15.90 8.89 -7.00
CA ARG A 86 -15.57 9.12 -8.41
C ARG A 86 -16.81 9.52 -9.22
N PRO A 87 -16.63 10.14 -10.40
CA PRO A 87 -17.74 10.44 -11.32
C PRO A 87 -18.58 9.20 -11.66
N ASP A 88 -17.94 8.05 -11.83
CA ASP A 88 -18.61 6.76 -12.07
C ASP A 88 -19.52 6.35 -10.90
N ASP A 89 -19.09 6.61 -9.66
CA ASP A 89 -19.88 6.29 -8.48
C ASP A 89 -21.14 7.16 -8.43
N LEU A 90 -21.01 8.44 -8.78
CA LEU A 90 -22.14 9.36 -8.91
C LEU A 90 -23.07 8.95 -10.07
N ALA A 91 -22.53 8.47 -11.18
CA ALA A 91 -23.33 7.98 -12.31
C ALA A 91 -24.12 6.73 -11.93
N ALA A 92 -23.47 5.76 -11.26
CA ALA A 92 -24.12 4.56 -10.75
C ALA A 92 -25.24 4.91 -9.75
N LEU A 93 -24.97 5.80 -8.78
CA LEU A 93 -25.98 6.22 -7.81
C LEU A 93 -27.16 6.98 -8.44
N ARG A 94 -26.92 7.79 -9.48
CA ARG A 94 -28.01 8.44 -10.24
C ARG A 94 -28.90 7.42 -10.96
N ALA A 95 -28.31 6.35 -11.52
CA ALA A 95 -29.07 5.26 -12.13
C ALA A 95 -29.90 4.48 -11.09
N LEU A 96 -29.42 4.40 -9.85
CA LEU A 96 -30.07 3.69 -8.74
C LEU A 96 -30.98 4.57 -7.86
N ARG A 97 -31.24 5.83 -8.25
CA ARG A 97 -31.93 6.85 -7.41
C ARG A 97 -33.33 6.47 -6.92
N ALA A 98 -33.97 5.47 -7.52
CA ALA A 98 -35.28 4.98 -7.09
C ALA A 98 -35.23 4.36 -5.68
N GLY A 99 -34.06 3.88 -5.24
CA GLY A 99 -33.85 3.37 -3.89
C GLY A 99 -33.52 4.49 -2.89
N PRO A 100 -34.12 4.49 -1.68
CA PRO A 100 -33.88 5.54 -0.68
C PRO A 100 -32.43 5.58 -0.20
N VAL A 101 -31.79 4.42 -0.05
CA VAL A 101 -30.37 4.33 0.37
C VAL A 101 -29.44 4.91 -0.70
N ALA A 102 -29.66 4.59 -1.96
CA ALA A 102 -28.88 5.12 -3.07
C ALA A 102 -29.06 6.63 -3.23
N ALA A 103 -30.29 7.15 -3.04
CA ALA A 103 -30.56 8.58 -3.04
C ALA A 103 -29.82 9.31 -1.89
N ALA A 104 -29.88 8.79 -0.66
CA ALA A 104 -29.17 9.36 0.47
C ALA A 104 -27.64 9.35 0.28
N LEU A 105 -27.09 8.27 -0.29
CA LEU A 105 -25.67 8.19 -0.62
C LEU A 105 -25.29 9.15 -1.75
N LEU A 106 -26.16 9.35 -2.74
CA LEU A 106 -25.92 10.31 -3.82
C LEU A 106 -25.74 11.73 -3.26
N GLU A 107 -26.63 12.18 -2.38
CA GLU A 107 -26.54 13.50 -1.74
C GLU A 107 -25.23 13.65 -0.96
N ARG A 108 -24.89 12.64 -0.15
CA ARG A 108 -23.62 12.64 0.61
C ARG A 108 -22.40 12.69 -0.32
N CYS A 109 -22.39 11.90 -1.39
CA CYS A 109 -21.29 11.84 -2.34
C CYS A 109 -21.13 13.16 -3.12
N GLN A 110 -22.23 13.83 -3.48
CA GLN A 110 -22.17 15.14 -4.14
C GLN A 110 -21.50 16.19 -3.26
N VAL A 111 -21.88 16.27 -1.97
CA VAL A 111 -21.26 17.20 -1.02
C VAL A 111 -19.75 16.93 -0.87
N LEU A 112 -19.34 15.66 -0.83
CA LEU A 112 -17.93 15.28 -0.75
C LEU A 112 -17.17 15.63 -2.03
N ALA A 113 -17.74 15.31 -3.19
CA ALA A 113 -17.15 15.63 -4.50
C ALA A 113 -17.01 17.15 -4.70
N GLU A 114 -17.99 17.94 -4.29
CA GLU A 114 -17.90 19.40 -4.34
C GLU A 114 -16.80 19.94 -3.42
N ARG A 115 -16.70 19.42 -2.20
CA ARG A 115 -15.63 19.78 -1.27
C ARG A 115 -14.27 19.43 -1.84
N SER A 116 -14.12 18.27 -2.46
CA SER A 116 -12.85 17.85 -3.07
C SER A 116 -12.49 18.69 -4.29
N VAL A 117 -13.45 19.00 -5.17
CA VAL A 117 -13.25 19.94 -6.28
C VAL A 117 -12.84 21.33 -5.77
N ARG A 118 -13.55 21.86 -4.77
CA ARG A 118 -13.24 23.18 -4.18
C ARG A 118 -11.85 23.19 -3.56
N ALA A 119 -11.45 22.12 -2.86
CA ALA A 119 -10.10 21.99 -2.30
C ALA A 119 -9.02 21.95 -3.39
N ARG A 120 -9.27 21.24 -4.51
CA ARG A 120 -8.38 21.22 -5.68
C ARG A 120 -8.23 22.60 -6.31
N LEU A 121 -9.34 23.31 -6.52
CA LEU A 121 -9.35 24.66 -7.10
C LEU A 121 -8.68 25.69 -6.20
N ALA A 122 -8.81 25.54 -4.88
CA ALA A 122 -8.15 26.41 -3.89
C ALA A 122 -6.62 26.18 -3.77
N GLY A 123 -6.02 25.35 -4.63
CA GLY A 123 -4.60 25.00 -4.57
C GLY A 123 -4.21 24.23 -3.31
N ARG A 124 -5.20 23.69 -2.58
CA ARG A 124 -5.04 23.03 -1.28
C ARG A 124 -4.97 21.52 -1.39
N ALA A 125 -4.71 21.00 -2.59
CA ALA A 125 -4.39 19.60 -2.77
C ALA A 125 -3.04 19.35 -2.08
N VAL A 126 -3.10 18.91 -0.82
CA VAL A 126 -2.00 18.18 -0.19
C VAL A 126 -1.94 16.86 -0.97
N PRO A 127 -0.95 16.63 -1.83
CA PRO A 127 -0.78 15.29 -2.36
C PRO A 127 -0.41 14.41 -1.15
N MET A 128 -1.16 13.32 -0.96
CA MET A 128 -0.87 12.27 0.03
C MET A 128 0.33 11.40 -0.43
N THR A 129 1.31 12.04 -1.08
CA THR A 129 2.60 11.47 -1.43
C THR A 129 3.63 12.18 -0.57
N ALA A 130 4.44 11.37 0.11
CA ALA A 130 5.46 11.70 1.10
C ALA A 130 6.04 13.13 1.01
N PRO A 131 6.28 13.81 2.15
CA PRO A 131 6.97 15.09 2.12
C PRO A 131 8.31 14.91 1.40
N ALA A 132 8.51 15.66 0.32
CA ALA A 132 9.79 15.73 -0.36
C ALA A 132 10.89 16.09 0.67
N PRO A 133 12.09 15.47 0.61
CA PRO A 133 13.12 15.69 1.61
C PRO A 133 13.62 17.13 1.52
N ARG A 134 13.09 18.01 2.37
CA ARG A 134 13.62 19.36 2.58
C ARG A 134 14.76 19.28 3.57
N GLY A 135 15.94 18.96 3.05
CA GLY A 135 17.17 18.93 3.82
C GLY A 135 18.40 18.90 2.92
N ARG A 136 18.58 19.91 2.07
CA ARG A 136 19.88 20.13 1.42
C ARG A 136 20.80 20.79 2.47
N LEU A 137 21.50 19.96 3.25
CA LEU A 137 22.54 20.42 4.17
C LEU A 137 23.63 21.12 3.36
N LEU A 138 23.76 22.43 3.53
CA LEU A 138 24.90 23.20 3.04
C LEU A 138 26.09 22.85 3.94
N ALA A 139 27.02 22.03 3.42
CA ALA A 139 28.30 21.84 4.05
C ALA A 139 29.09 23.17 3.99
N LEU A 140 29.22 23.85 5.14
CA LEU A 140 30.17 24.93 5.32
C LEU A 140 31.59 24.34 5.27
N ARG A 141 32.25 24.46 4.12
CA ARG A 141 33.63 24.00 3.93
C ARG A 141 34.59 25.10 4.36
N GLY A 142 34.90 25.14 5.66
CA GLY A 142 35.97 25.96 6.22
C GLY A 142 37.24 25.13 6.47
N GLY A 143 38.34 25.54 5.84
CA GLY A 143 39.71 25.25 6.26
C GLY A 143 40.35 23.97 5.74
N LEU A 144 41.31 24.10 4.82
CA LEU A 144 42.67 23.56 4.98
C LEU A 144 43.57 24.02 3.82
N ALA A 145 44.80 24.33 4.19
CA ALA A 145 45.79 25.10 3.48
C ALA A 145 46.45 24.36 2.30
N ALA A 146 47.07 25.17 1.44
CA ALA A 146 47.85 24.79 0.28
C ALA A 146 48.99 23.80 0.58
N ALA A 147 49.13 22.78 -0.26
CA ALA A 147 50.42 22.13 -0.54
C ALA A 147 50.36 21.38 -1.89
N LYS A 148 51.12 21.93 -2.86
CA LYS A 148 51.77 21.33 -4.05
C LYS A 148 51.34 19.93 -4.51
N GLU A 149 50.85 19.86 -5.75
CA GLU A 149 51.01 18.69 -6.64
C GLU A 149 52.45 18.58 -7.15
N PRO A 150 52.98 17.36 -7.28
CA PRO A 150 53.93 17.05 -8.33
C PRO A 150 53.37 16.01 -9.33
N GLU A 151 53.71 16.31 -10.57
CA GLU A 151 53.69 15.60 -11.86
C GLU A 151 53.37 14.10 -11.96
N ARG A 152 52.64 13.80 -13.05
CA ARG A 152 52.41 12.47 -13.63
C ARG A 152 53.70 11.84 -14.15
N PRO A 153 53.83 10.51 -14.01
CA PRO A 153 54.43 9.68 -15.05
C PRO A 153 53.45 8.71 -15.70
N ARG A 154 53.82 8.32 -16.92
CA ARG A 154 53.07 7.59 -17.95
C ARG A 154 52.76 6.14 -17.57
N THR A 155 51.67 5.63 -18.15
CA THR A 155 51.31 4.20 -18.22
C THR A 155 52.40 3.36 -18.89
N PRO A 156 52.55 2.10 -18.48
CA PRO A 156 52.21 1.04 -19.43
C PRO A 156 51.54 -0.21 -18.82
N SER A 157 50.86 -0.92 -19.72
CA SER A 157 50.50 -2.36 -19.74
C SER A 157 49.46 -2.92 -18.75
N ARG A 158 48.35 -3.34 -19.37
CA ARG A 158 47.24 -4.18 -18.90
C ARG A 158 47.70 -5.61 -18.54
N PRO A 159 47.28 -6.17 -17.38
CA PRO A 159 47.10 -7.61 -17.21
C PRO A 159 45.66 -8.01 -17.58
N ALA A 160 45.51 -9.22 -18.12
CA ALA A 160 44.27 -9.78 -18.68
C ALA A 160 43.12 -9.90 -17.66
N GLU A 161 41.89 -9.70 -18.13
CA GLU A 161 40.65 -9.98 -17.40
C GLU A 161 40.48 -11.49 -17.16
N PRO A 162 40.12 -11.93 -15.95
CA PRO A 162 39.60 -13.27 -15.72
C PRO A 162 38.24 -13.43 -16.38
N ALA A 163 38.05 -14.56 -17.06
CA ALA A 163 36.85 -14.92 -17.81
C ALA A 163 35.55 -14.86 -16.97
N ARG A 164 34.48 -14.34 -17.57
CA ARG A 164 33.11 -14.43 -17.07
C ARG A 164 32.69 -15.89 -16.83
N PRO A 165 32.06 -16.24 -15.70
CA PRO A 165 31.40 -17.52 -15.55
C PRO A 165 30.16 -17.62 -16.47
N PRO A 166 29.82 -18.83 -16.97
CA PRO A 166 28.69 -19.03 -17.90
C PRO A 166 27.34 -18.82 -17.21
N ALA A 167 26.36 -18.38 -18.01
CA ALA A 167 24.98 -18.14 -17.58
C ALA A 167 24.31 -19.44 -17.05
N PRO A 168 23.47 -19.37 -15.99
CA PRO A 168 22.70 -20.51 -15.55
C PRO A 168 21.72 -20.95 -16.64
N GLY A 169 21.85 -22.21 -17.05
CA GLY A 169 21.03 -22.83 -18.07
C GLY A 169 19.54 -22.79 -17.77
N GLU A 170 18.77 -22.62 -18.85
CA GLU A 170 17.33 -22.75 -18.93
C GLU A 170 16.88 -24.05 -18.25
N ARG A 171 16.12 -23.92 -17.16
CA ARG A 171 15.37 -25.06 -16.62
C ARG A 171 14.20 -25.32 -17.59
N PRO A 172 14.05 -26.52 -18.14
CA PRO A 172 12.91 -26.85 -18.99
C PRO A 172 11.60 -26.64 -18.21
N MET A 173 10.68 -25.85 -18.74
CA MET A 173 9.32 -25.76 -18.18
C MET A 173 8.67 -27.15 -18.24
N PRO A 174 8.10 -27.67 -17.15
CA PRO A 174 7.38 -28.93 -17.16
C PRO A 174 6.13 -28.83 -18.02
N LYS A 175 5.85 -29.86 -18.81
CA LYS A 175 4.69 -29.88 -19.72
C LYS A 175 3.37 -30.00 -18.92
N PRO A 176 2.25 -29.47 -19.44
CA PRO A 176 0.97 -29.41 -18.71
C PRO A 176 0.40 -30.75 -18.21
N SER A 177 0.87 -31.88 -18.75
CA SER A 177 0.41 -33.22 -18.38
C SER A 177 0.96 -33.76 -17.05
N GLU A 178 1.88 -33.05 -16.39
CA GLU A 178 2.44 -33.46 -15.08
C GLU A 178 1.82 -32.72 -13.88
N VAL A 179 1.03 -31.66 -14.11
CA VAL A 179 0.38 -30.88 -13.04
C VAL A 179 -1.08 -31.33 -12.78
N PHE A 180 -1.63 -32.19 -13.65
CA PHE A 180 -2.97 -32.75 -13.50
C PHE A 180 -2.92 -34.28 -13.36
N PRO A 181 -2.91 -34.84 -12.15
CA PRO A 181 -3.11 -36.28 -11.98
C PRO A 181 -4.48 -36.70 -12.54
N PRO A 182 -4.60 -37.84 -13.23
CA PRO A 182 -5.88 -38.28 -13.78
C PRO A 182 -6.89 -38.48 -12.64
N ARG A 183 -8.08 -37.90 -12.80
CA ARG A 183 -9.19 -38.01 -11.84
C ARG A 183 -9.45 -39.49 -11.51
N ARG A 184 -9.27 -39.88 -10.25
CA ARG A 184 -9.81 -41.14 -9.72
C ARG A 184 -11.32 -41.10 -9.90
N ARG A 185 -11.89 -42.07 -10.62
CA ARG A 185 -13.34 -42.27 -10.68
C ARG A 185 -13.84 -42.55 -9.25
N PRO A 186 -14.93 -41.93 -8.79
CA PRO A 186 -15.53 -42.30 -7.52
C PRO A 186 -16.01 -43.76 -7.58
N ALA A 187 -15.75 -44.52 -6.52
CA ALA A 187 -16.26 -45.87 -6.37
C ALA A 187 -17.81 -45.86 -6.32
N PRO A 188 -18.48 -46.88 -6.88
CA PRO A 188 -19.95 -46.97 -6.82
C PRO A 188 -20.44 -47.07 -5.37
N ALA A 189 -21.54 -46.37 -5.08
CA ALA A 189 -22.17 -46.35 -3.77
C ALA A 189 -22.67 -47.75 -3.35
N PRO A 190 -22.62 -48.10 -2.05
CA PRO A 190 -23.23 -49.34 -1.55
C PRO A 190 -24.77 -49.28 -1.68
N PRO A 191 -25.43 -50.45 -1.87
CA PRO A 191 -26.88 -50.52 -2.04
C PRO A 191 -27.63 -50.11 -0.75
N PRO A 192 -28.87 -49.60 -0.88
CA PRO A 192 -29.65 -49.14 0.26
C PRO A 192 -30.10 -50.31 1.15
N GLU A 193 -29.89 -50.16 2.47
CA GLU A 193 -30.46 -51.04 3.48
C GLU A 193 -32.00 -50.94 3.46
N GLU A 194 -32.65 -52.09 3.32
CA GLU A 194 -34.08 -52.24 3.50
C GLU A 194 -34.47 -51.86 4.92
N ARG A 195 -35.25 -50.79 5.06
CA ARG A 195 -35.98 -50.50 6.30
C ARG A 195 -37.07 -51.55 6.46
N ALA A 196 -36.79 -52.56 7.28
CA ALA A 196 -37.82 -53.45 7.80
C ALA A 196 -38.79 -52.64 8.67
N VAL A 197 -40.06 -52.69 8.27
CA VAL A 197 -41.20 -52.27 9.06
C VAL A 197 -41.42 -53.32 10.16
N SER A 198 -41.43 -52.89 11.42
CA SER A 198 -42.09 -53.56 12.55
C SER A 198 -42.46 -52.52 13.58
#